data_AF-A0A2T6E808-F1
#
_entry.id   AF-A0A2T6E808-F1
#
_cell.length_a   1.000
_cell.length_b   1.000
_cell.length_c   1.000
_cell.angle_alpha   90.00
_cell.angle_beta   90.00
_cell.angle_gamma   90.00
#
_symmetry.space_group_name_H-M   'P 1'
#
loop_
_entity.id
_entity.type
_entity.pdbx_description
1 polymer ?
#
loop_
_entity_poly.entity_id
_entity_poly.type
_entity_poly.pdbx_seq_one_letter_code
_entity_poly.pdbx_strand_id
1 'polypeptide(L)'
;MIICKTKRLALRKAQLDDVAFHLELLNEPAWHQYIAPHSIDNIEKAADYIEQKCCPAIANRALVYAHKTLTLNQILAIVKPVNHRSIALLDRLGFGYQSNFTHPDSDEYLSLYNKLLEG
;
A
#
# COMPACT_ATOMS: atom_id res chain seq x y z
N MET A 1 18.61 0.09 6.84
CA MET A 1 18.86 1.35 6.07
C MET A 1 17.57 2.18 5.98
N ILE A 2 17.60 3.45 6.36
CA ILE A 2 16.42 4.34 6.31
C ILE A 2 16.27 4.89 4.88
N ILE A 3 15.08 4.74 4.31
CA ILE A 3 14.69 5.27 2.98
C ILE A 3 14.28 6.74 3.10
N CYS A 4 13.52 7.10 4.13
CA CYS A 4 13.07 8.49 4.36
C CYS A 4 12.78 8.75 5.84
N LYS A 5 13.03 9.96 6.36
CA LYS A 5 12.77 10.34 7.75
C LYS A 5 12.09 11.70 7.85
N THR A 6 11.18 11.85 8.81
CA THR A 6 10.57 13.13 9.23
C THR A 6 10.61 13.21 10.75
N LYS A 7 10.09 14.31 11.34
CA LYS A 7 10.04 14.50 12.79
C LYS A 7 9.35 13.36 13.56
N ARG A 8 8.35 12.69 12.96
CA ARG A 8 7.51 11.68 13.63
C ARG A 8 7.54 10.28 12.98
N LEU A 9 8.26 10.10 11.87
CA LEU A 9 8.21 8.84 11.13
C LEU A 9 9.56 8.55 10.45
N ALA A 10 9.99 7.30 10.49
CA ALA A 10 11.10 6.78 9.70
C ALA A 10 10.57 5.64 8.82
N LEU A 11 10.88 5.70 7.53
CA LEU A 11 10.58 4.68 6.55
C LEU A 11 11.89 3.95 6.30
N ARG A 12 11.89 2.64 6.46
CA ARG A 12 13.00 1.76 6.13
C ARG A 12 12.45 0.55 5.40
N LYS A 13 13.35 -0.20 4.75
CA LYS A 13 13.02 -1.55 4.27
C LYS A 13 12.60 -2.39 5.48
N ALA A 14 11.57 -3.22 5.33
CA ALA A 14 11.25 -4.22 6.34
C ALA A 14 12.42 -5.21 6.46
N GLN A 15 12.56 -5.77 7.64
CA GLN A 15 13.61 -6.70 8.01
C GLN A 15 12.97 -7.89 8.73
N LEU A 16 13.70 -9.00 8.83
CA LEU A 16 13.18 -10.22 9.47
C LEU A 16 12.86 -10.06 10.96
N ASP A 17 13.42 -9.05 11.62
CA ASP A 17 13.06 -8.68 13.00
C ASP A 17 11.65 -8.07 13.11
N ASP A 18 11.05 -7.61 12.01
CA ASP A 18 9.68 -7.09 11.95
C ASP A 18 8.61 -8.19 11.84
N VAL A 19 9.00 -9.47 11.79
CA VAL A 19 8.12 -10.56 11.38
C VAL A 19 6.91 -10.75 12.30
N ALA A 20 7.10 -10.57 13.62
CA ALA A 20 6.03 -10.69 14.59
C ALA A 20 4.97 -9.60 14.40
N PHE A 21 5.41 -8.37 14.16
CA PHE A 21 4.50 -7.25 13.87
C PHE A 21 3.75 -7.47 12.55
N HIS A 22 4.42 -7.96 11.51
CA HIS A 22 3.74 -8.24 10.23
C HIS A 22 2.74 -9.38 10.36
N LEU A 23 3.07 -10.45 11.11
CA LEU A 23 2.13 -11.55 11.34
C LEU A 23 0.84 -11.04 12.01
N GLU A 24 0.96 -10.17 13.01
CA GLU A 24 -0.19 -9.55 13.66
C GLU A 24 -0.98 -8.66 12.69
N LEU A 25 -0.31 -7.73 11.99
CA LEU A 25 -0.92 -6.79 11.06
C LEU A 25 -1.68 -7.50 9.92
N LEU A 26 -1.09 -8.54 9.33
CA LEU A 26 -1.69 -9.32 8.24
C LEU A 26 -2.96 -10.03 8.68
N ASN A 27 -3.10 -10.36 9.97
CA ASN A 27 -4.28 -11.04 10.51
C ASN A 27 -5.30 -10.07 11.13
N GLU A 28 -5.13 -8.76 10.96
CA GLU A 28 -6.15 -7.80 11.36
C GLU A 28 -7.45 -7.97 10.54
N PRO A 29 -8.64 -7.83 11.15
CA PRO A 29 -9.91 -7.95 10.42
C PRO A 29 -10.02 -7.00 9.22
N ALA A 30 -9.46 -5.79 9.34
CA ALA A 30 -9.43 -4.81 8.26
C ALA A 30 -8.56 -5.26 7.09
N TRP A 31 -7.49 -6.01 7.35
CA TRP A 31 -6.63 -6.56 6.31
C TRP A 31 -7.40 -7.58 5.48
N HIS A 32 -8.03 -8.56 6.13
CA HIS A 32 -8.88 -9.56 5.46
C HIS A 32 -10.05 -8.95 4.70
N GLN A 33 -10.59 -7.83 5.16
CA GLN A 33 -11.71 -7.16 4.50
C GLN A 33 -11.31 -6.45 3.20
N TYR A 34 -10.13 -5.82 3.18
CA TYR A 34 -9.78 -4.84 2.14
C TYR A 34 -8.54 -5.18 1.31
N ILE A 35 -7.70 -6.10 1.78
CA ILE A 35 -6.48 -6.52 1.10
C ILE A 35 -6.66 -7.96 0.62
N ALA A 36 -5.97 -8.32 -0.47
CA ALA A 36 -6.09 -9.64 -1.09
C ALA A 36 -5.94 -10.77 -0.05
N PRO A 37 -6.78 -11.82 -0.12
CA PRO A 37 -6.71 -12.94 0.80
C PRO A 37 -5.32 -13.58 0.85
N HIS A 38 -4.92 -14.03 2.03
CA HIS A 38 -3.69 -14.78 2.25
C HIS A 38 -3.87 -15.84 3.34
N SER A 39 -2.95 -16.79 3.39
CA SER A 39 -2.91 -17.90 4.37
C SER A 39 -1.73 -17.79 5.35
N ILE A 40 -1.26 -16.56 5.58
CA ILE A 40 -0.14 -16.24 6.48
C ILE A 40 -0.63 -16.24 7.93
N ASP A 41 -0.36 -17.34 8.63
CA ASP A 41 -0.85 -17.63 10.00
C ASP A 41 0.29 -17.93 10.98
N ASN A 42 1.55 -17.89 10.53
CA ASN A 42 2.72 -18.19 11.34
C ASN A 42 3.95 -17.37 10.92
N ILE A 43 4.97 -17.43 11.77
CA ILE A 43 6.22 -16.64 11.64
C ILE A 43 6.98 -16.97 10.36
N GLU A 44 7.04 -18.25 9.95
CA GLU A 44 7.76 -18.68 8.75
C GLU A 44 7.13 -18.08 7.50
N LYS A 45 5.81 -18.23 7.35
CA LYS A 45 5.06 -17.63 6.22
C LYS A 45 5.13 -16.11 6.21
N ALA A 46 5.16 -15.48 7.39
CA ALA A 46 5.30 -14.04 7.50
C ALA A 46 6.72 -13.57 7.14
N ALA A 47 7.75 -14.33 7.47
CA ALA A 47 9.13 -14.07 7.05
C ALA A 47 9.25 -14.12 5.53
N ASP A 48 8.74 -15.20 4.93
CA ASP A 48 8.67 -15.36 3.47
C ASP A 48 7.93 -14.20 2.81
N TYR A 49 6.83 -13.75 3.42
CA TYR A 49 6.07 -12.59 2.93
C TYR A 49 6.87 -11.29 2.97
N ILE A 50 7.65 -11.05 4.04
CA ILE A 50 8.55 -9.89 4.13
C ILE A 50 9.61 -9.94 3.03
N GLU A 51 10.18 -11.11 2.75
CA GLU A 51 11.21 -11.24 1.72
C GLU A 51 10.64 -11.11 0.29
N GLN A 52 9.44 -11.64 0.04
CA GLN A 52 8.86 -11.71 -1.29
C GLN A 52 8.01 -10.50 -1.69
N LYS A 53 7.25 -9.92 -0.75
CA LYS A 53 6.13 -9.03 -1.07
C LYS A 53 6.18 -7.65 -0.42
N CYS A 54 7.17 -7.35 0.42
CA CYS A 54 7.15 -6.18 1.31
C CYS A 54 6.50 -4.92 0.72
N CYS A 55 5.26 -4.68 1.15
CA CYS A 55 4.45 -3.55 0.72
C CYS A 55 3.91 -2.87 1.99
N PRO A 56 4.60 -1.85 2.53
CA PRO A 56 4.04 -1.11 3.64
C PRO A 56 3.15 0.01 3.12
N ALA A 57 1.93 0.09 3.66
CA ALA A 57 0.97 1.16 3.46
C ALA A 57 1.53 2.49 3.98
N ILE A 58 2.30 3.19 3.15
CA ILE A 58 2.94 4.48 3.49
C ILE A 58 2.77 5.41 2.28
N ALA A 59 1.52 5.60 1.87
CA ALA A 59 1.13 6.26 0.62
C ALA A 59 1.85 7.59 0.40
N ASN A 60 1.89 8.47 1.41
CA ASN A 60 2.59 9.76 1.32
C ASN A 60 4.07 9.66 0.96
N ARG A 61 4.77 8.65 1.47
CA ARG A 61 6.22 8.50 1.24
C ARG A 61 6.52 7.65 0.03
N ALA A 62 5.64 6.72 -0.31
CA ALA A 62 5.66 6.05 -1.60
C ALA A 62 5.60 7.08 -2.73
N LEU A 63 4.73 8.11 -2.62
CA LEU A 63 4.68 9.23 -3.57
C LEU A 63 6.02 9.98 -3.66
N VAL A 64 6.63 10.33 -2.52
CA VAL A 64 7.92 11.06 -2.49
C VAL A 64 9.05 10.23 -3.11
N TYR A 65 9.13 8.94 -2.76
CA TYR A 65 10.15 8.03 -3.31
C TYR A 65 9.95 7.80 -4.81
N ALA A 66 8.71 7.58 -5.23
CA ALA A 66 8.36 7.42 -6.63
C ALA A 66 8.74 8.64 -7.48
N HIS A 67 8.47 9.85 -6.98
CA HIS A 67 8.87 11.07 -7.69
C HIS A 67 10.39 11.30 -7.64
N LYS A 68 10.98 11.36 -6.43
CA LYS A 68 12.37 11.82 -6.25
C LYS A 68 13.43 10.78 -6.52
N THR A 69 13.08 9.49 -6.50
CA THR A 69 14.05 8.39 -6.65
C THR A 69 13.75 7.55 -7.89
N LEU A 70 12.49 7.25 -8.16
CA LEU A 70 12.11 6.47 -9.34
C LEU A 70 11.75 7.32 -10.56
N THR A 71 11.70 8.66 -10.41
CA THR A 71 11.37 9.60 -11.49
C THR A 71 10.07 9.25 -12.22
N LEU A 72 9.07 8.76 -11.46
CA LEU A 72 7.75 8.50 -12.00
C LEU A 72 6.99 9.81 -12.17
N ASN A 73 6.33 9.98 -13.32
CA ASN A 73 5.53 11.17 -13.63
C ASN A 73 4.06 11.00 -13.19
N GLN A 74 3.63 9.77 -12.90
CA GLN A 74 2.26 9.45 -12.56
C GLN A 74 2.21 8.24 -11.62
N ILE A 75 1.24 8.25 -10.71
CA ILE A 75 0.88 7.12 -9.87
C ILE A 75 -0.60 6.83 -10.01
N LEU A 76 -0.93 5.56 -10.16
CA LEU A 76 -2.29 5.05 -10.12
C LEU A 76 -2.56 4.37 -8.79
N ALA A 77 -3.80 4.45 -8.32
CA ALA A 77 -4.27 3.75 -7.14
C ALA A 77 -5.63 3.11 -7.44
N ILE A 78 -5.82 1.89 -6.96
CA ILE A 78 -7.09 1.15 -7.05
C ILE A 78 -7.65 0.92 -5.65
N VAL A 79 -8.97 1.00 -5.51
CA VAL A 79 -9.64 0.85 -4.21
C VAL A 79 -11.04 0.27 -4.39
N LYS A 80 -11.50 -0.58 -3.47
CA LYS A 80 -12.91 -0.99 -3.44
C LYS A 80 -13.79 0.25 -3.16
N PRO A 81 -14.88 0.50 -3.91
CA PRO A 81 -15.70 1.71 -3.75
C PRO A 81 -16.28 1.91 -2.34
N VAL A 82 -16.39 0.83 -1.57
CA VAL A 82 -16.87 0.83 -0.17
C VAL A 82 -15.80 1.19 0.86
N ASN A 83 -14.52 1.29 0.48
CA ASN A 83 -13.44 1.61 1.40
C ASN A 83 -13.29 3.14 1.58
N HIS A 84 -14.25 3.74 2.26
CA HIS A 84 -14.33 5.18 2.50
C HIS A 84 -13.06 5.74 3.17
N ARG A 85 -12.39 4.95 4.03
CA ARG A 85 -11.15 5.37 4.70
C ARG A 85 -10.01 5.59 3.71
N SER A 86 -9.83 4.67 2.76
CA SER A 86 -8.80 4.80 1.72
C SER A 86 -9.15 5.88 0.70
N ILE A 87 -10.43 6.02 0.34
CA ILE A 87 -10.89 7.11 -0.54
C ILE A 87 -10.55 8.47 0.08
N ALA A 88 -10.91 8.69 1.36
CA ALA A 88 -10.58 9.92 2.08
C ALA A 88 -9.06 10.15 2.25
N LEU A 89 -8.24 9.09 2.23
CA LEU A 89 -6.79 9.22 2.16
C LEU A 89 -6.34 9.69 0.77
N LEU A 90 -6.83 9.05 -0.30
CA LEU A 90 -6.50 9.41 -1.69
C LEU A 90 -6.86 10.88 -1.98
N ASP A 91 -8.03 11.33 -1.55
CA ASP A 91 -8.46 12.73 -1.69
C ASP A 91 -7.50 13.69 -0.99
N ARG A 92 -7.14 13.42 0.27
CA ARG A 92 -6.16 14.23 1.03
C ARG A 92 -4.76 14.21 0.43
N LEU A 93 -4.43 13.13 -0.29
CA LEU A 93 -3.16 13.00 -1.01
C LEU A 93 -3.20 13.67 -2.38
N GLY A 94 -4.34 14.22 -2.82
CA GLY A 94 -4.49 14.88 -4.12
C GLY A 94 -4.54 13.91 -5.28
N PHE A 95 -5.03 12.68 -5.08
CA PHE A 95 -5.40 11.82 -6.18
C PHE A 95 -6.79 12.23 -6.71
N GLY A 96 -6.96 12.23 -8.03
CA GLY A 96 -8.25 12.42 -8.70
C GLY A 96 -8.88 11.09 -9.08
N TYR A 97 -10.18 10.94 -8.85
CA TYR A 97 -10.96 9.82 -9.37
C TYR A 97 -10.97 9.81 -10.91
N GLN A 98 -10.79 8.63 -11.52
CA GLN A 98 -10.88 8.46 -12.97
C GLN A 98 -12.12 7.68 -13.40
N SER A 99 -12.25 6.44 -12.96
CA SER A 99 -13.32 5.54 -13.40
C SER A 99 -13.48 4.36 -12.44
N ASN A 100 -14.58 3.64 -12.59
CA ASN A 100 -14.73 2.31 -12.01
C ASN A 100 -14.48 1.26 -13.10
N PHE A 101 -13.90 0.13 -12.73
CA PHE A 101 -13.66 -0.99 -13.62
C PHE A 101 -13.74 -2.31 -12.83
N THR A 102 -13.91 -3.39 -13.58
CA THR A 102 -13.80 -4.75 -13.04
C THR A 102 -12.41 -5.28 -13.34
N HIS A 103 -11.67 -5.72 -12.31
CA HIS A 103 -10.31 -6.21 -12.49
C HIS A 103 -10.30 -7.51 -13.33
N PRO A 104 -9.49 -7.58 -14.40
CA PRO A 104 -9.59 -8.67 -15.39
C PRO A 104 -9.27 -10.06 -14.80
N ASP A 105 -8.36 -10.12 -13.82
CA ASP A 105 -7.92 -11.41 -13.25
C ASP A 105 -8.71 -11.86 -12.03
N SER A 106 -9.48 -10.97 -11.40
CA SER A 106 -10.15 -11.24 -10.11
C SER A 106 -11.64 -10.97 -10.10
N ASP A 107 -12.19 -10.38 -11.17
CA ASP A 107 -13.59 -9.96 -11.30
C ASP A 107 -14.04 -8.96 -10.19
N GLU A 108 -13.09 -8.34 -9.49
CA GLU A 108 -13.38 -7.37 -8.43
C GLU A 108 -13.75 -6.00 -9.02
N TYR A 109 -14.86 -5.42 -8.54
CA TYR A 109 -15.27 -4.05 -8.89
C TYR A 109 -14.49 -3.02 -8.07
N LEU A 110 -13.69 -2.20 -8.76
CA LEU A 110 -12.73 -1.25 -8.16
C LEU A 110 -12.87 0.14 -8.77
N SER A 111 -12.54 1.15 -7.96
CA SER A 111 -12.36 2.54 -8.39
C SER A 111 -10.88 2.82 -8.67
N LEU A 112 -10.60 3.41 -9.82
CA LEU A 112 -9.29 3.87 -10.25
C LEU A 112 -9.12 5.37 -9.94
N TYR A 113 -7.98 5.70 -9.36
CA TYR A 113 -7.55 7.05 -9.04
C TYR A 113 -6.18 7.32 -9.67
N ASN A 114 -5.94 8.55 -10.10
CA ASN A 114 -4.64 8.99 -10.60
C ASN A 114 -4.07 10.12 -9.75
N LYS A 115 -2.74 10.25 -9.75
CA LYS A 115 -2.05 11.46 -9.35
C LYS A 115 -0.88 11.70 -10.30
N LEU A 116 -0.84 12.87 -10.92
CA LEU A 116 0.36 13.36 -11.60
C LEU A 116 1.37 13.83 -10.54
N LEU A 117 2.64 13.49 -10.77
CA LEU A 117 3.75 13.95 -9.96
C LEU A 117 4.42 15.07 -10.74
N GLU A 118 4.11 16.32 -10.39
CA GLU A 118 4.78 17.49 -10.97
C GLU A 118 6.24 17.54 -10.50
N GLY A 119 7.13 17.92 -11.43
CA GLY A 119 8.59 18.02 -11.27
C GLY A 119 9.06 18.98 -10.20
#